data_AF-A0A1I7WSR0-F1
#
_entry.id   AF-A0A1I7WSR0-F1
#
_cell.length_a   1.000
_cell.length_b   1.000
_cell.length_c   1.000
_cell.angle_alpha   90.00
_cell.angle_beta   90.00
_cell.angle_gamma   90.00
#
_symmetry.space_group_name_H-M   'P 1'
#
loop_
_entity.id
_entity.type
_entity.pdbx_description
1 polymer ?
#
loop_
_entity_poly.entity_id
_entity_poly.type
_entity_poly.pdbx_seq_one_letter_code
_entity_poly.pdbx_strand_id
1 'polypeptide(L)'
;MIHSWQRMSRHGYAVIERLGMVYEEVGPSITITSLTNFLSFGIGALTPTPEIRLFCFATAMAMGLTYIFQLVLFGPVLALATTFEKNVQKDARKETTGWRATVTDD
;
A
#
# COMPACT_ATOMS: atom_id res chain seq x y z
N MET A 1 -2.04 6.27 -5.37
CA MET A 1 -1.00 5.25 -5.10
C MET A 1 -0.65 4.41 -6.32
N ILE A 2 -1.59 3.70 -6.94
CA ILE A 2 -1.36 2.89 -8.15
C ILE A 2 -0.75 3.69 -9.31
N HIS A 3 -1.19 4.93 -9.52
CA HIS A 3 -0.69 5.78 -10.60
C HIS A 3 0.78 6.21 -10.41
N SER A 4 1.21 6.53 -9.19
CA SER A 4 2.62 6.84 -8.88
C SER A 4 3.51 5.59 -8.92
N TRP A 5 2.99 4.43 -8.48
CA TRP A 5 3.69 3.14 -8.51
C TRP A 5 4.02 2.68 -9.93
N GLN A 6 3.07 2.80 -10.85
CA GLN A 6 3.26 2.48 -12.28
C GLN A 6 4.35 3.35 -12.92
N ARG A 7 4.45 4.63 -12.53
CA ARG A 7 5.47 5.55 -13.06
C ARG A 7 6.88 5.18 -12.59
N MET A 8 7.02 4.72 -11.34
CA MET A 8 8.31 4.31 -10.78
C MET A 8 8.77 2.93 -11.27
N SER A 9 7.85 2.02 -11.61
CA SER A 9 8.17 0.67 -12.12
C SER A 9 9.07 0.70 -13.38
N ARG A 10 8.97 1.75 -14.21
CA ARG A 10 9.80 1.93 -15.42
C ARG A 10 11.30 2.13 -15.20
N HIS A 11 11.77 2.54 -14.01
CA HIS A 11 13.14 3.04 -13.82
C HIS A 11 14.13 2.07 -13.12
N GLY A 12 13.78 0.80 -12.91
CA GLY A 12 14.71 -0.20 -12.34
C GLY A 12 15.16 -0.02 -10.88
N TYR A 13 14.64 0.95 -10.12
CA TYR A 13 15.01 1.18 -8.71
C TYR A 13 14.68 0.02 -7.77
N ALA A 14 15.50 -0.13 -6.73
CA ALA A 14 15.24 -1.04 -5.63
C ALA A 14 13.90 -0.70 -4.95
N VAL A 15 13.16 -1.74 -4.59
CA VAL A 15 11.78 -1.62 -4.10
C VAL A 15 11.65 -0.80 -2.84
N ILE A 16 12.61 -0.89 -1.95
CA ILE A 16 12.67 -0.09 -0.72
C ILE A 16 12.71 1.40 -1.06
N GLU A 17 13.43 1.78 -2.10
CA GLU A 17 13.58 3.18 -2.51
C GLU A 17 12.31 3.71 -3.18
N ARG A 18 11.67 2.89 -4.04
CA ARG A 18 10.36 3.20 -4.63
C ARG A 18 9.28 3.33 -3.56
N LEU A 19 9.33 2.46 -2.55
CA LEU A 19 8.40 2.47 -1.44
C LEU A 19 8.57 3.73 -0.60
N GLY A 20 9.81 4.09 -0.28
CA GLY A 20 10.13 5.33 0.46
C GLY A 20 9.54 6.55 -0.23
N MET A 21 9.75 6.70 -1.54
CA MET A 21 9.19 7.82 -2.31
C MET A 21 7.64 7.81 -2.34
N VAL A 22 7.01 6.65 -2.54
CA VAL A 22 5.53 6.57 -2.53
C VAL A 22 4.96 6.88 -1.15
N TYR A 23 5.65 6.47 -0.09
CA TYR A 23 5.23 6.75 1.28
C TYR A 23 5.43 8.23 1.65
N GLU A 24 6.50 8.86 1.14
CA GLU A 24 6.75 10.29 1.30
C GLU A 24 5.71 11.14 0.56
N GLU A 25 5.32 10.76 -0.66
CA GLU A 25 4.28 11.49 -1.41
C GLU A 25 2.87 11.26 -0.85
N VAL A 26 2.52 10.01 -0.50
CA VAL A 26 1.11 9.63 -0.26
C VAL A 26 0.80 9.39 1.23
N GLY A 27 1.80 9.06 2.03
CA GLY A 27 1.67 8.84 3.47
C GLY A 27 1.05 10.03 4.22
N PRO A 28 1.49 11.28 3.98
CA PRO A 28 0.89 12.45 4.63
C PRO A 28 -0.59 12.63 4.31
N SER A 29 -0.99 12.40 3.05
CA SER A 29 -2.39 12.53 2.61
C SER A 29 -3.30 11.49 3.28
N ILE A 30 -2.88 10.22 3.31
CA ILE A 30 -3.62 9.13 3.97
C ILE A 30 -3.73 9.38 5.48
N THR A 31 -2.65 9.85 6.10
CA THR A 31 -2.60 10.21 7.53
C THR A 31 -3.60 11.28 7.87
N ILE A 32 -3.61 12.39 7.13
CA ILE A 32 -4.50 13.53 7.36
C ILE A 32 -5.96 13.12 7.21
N THR A 33 -6.32 12.38 6.15
CA THR A 33 -7.69 11.91 5.94
C THR A 33 -8.15 10.96 7.05
N SER A 34 -7.29 10.03 7.47
CA SER A 34 -7.64 9.05 8.52
C SER A 34 -7.75 9.71 9.89
N LEU A 35 -6.85 10.63 10.22
CA LEU A 35 -6.89 11.41 11.45
C LEU A 35 -8.15 12.27 11.51
N THR A 36 -8.51 12.92 10.40
CA THR A 36 -9.74 13.72 10.31
C THR A 36 -10.97 12.85 10.54
N ASN A 37 -11.06 11.68 9.89
CA ASN A 37 -12.16 10.74 10.12
C ASN A 37 -12.23 10.31 11.59
N PHE A 38 -11.10 9.94 12.21
CA PHE A 38 -11.06 9.57 13.62
C PHE A 38 -11.57 10.69 14.54
N LEU A 39 -11.16 11.94 14.29
CA LEU A 39 -11.64 13.11 15.04
C LEU A 39 -13.13 13.38 14.80
N SER A 40 -13.62 13.24 13.56
CA SER A 40 -15.05 13.39 13.25
C SER A 40 -15.92 12.38 13.99
N PHE A 41 -15.49 11.11 14.08
CA PHE A 41 -16.19 10.10 14.88
C PHE A 41 -16.01 10.32 16.39
N GLY A 42 -14.83 10.78 16.83
CA GLY A 42 -14.59 11.15 18.23
C GLY A 42 -15.49 12.30 18.71
N ILE A 43 -15.69 13.31 17.86
CA ILE A 43 -16.62 14.42 18.13
C ILE A 43 -18.08 13.93 18.06
N GLY A 44 -18.41 13.04 17.12
CA GLY A 44 -19.74 12.41 17.02
C GLY A 44 -20.13 11.60 18.27
N ALA A 45 -19.15 11.02 18.97
CA ALA A 45 -19.34 10.29 20.23
C ALA A 45 -19.70 11.16 21.44
N LEU A 46 -19.68 12.49 21.31
CA LEU A 46 -20.15 13.43 22.34
C LEU A 46 -21.68 13.59 22.35
N THR A 47 -22.38 12.98 21.39
CA THR A 47 -23.85 13.01 21.32
C THR A 47 -24.48 12.40 22.59
N PRO A 48 -25.49 13.03 23.22
CA PRO A 48 -26.00 12.64 24.54
C PRO A 48 -26.77 11.31 24.60
N THR A 49 -27.02 10.64 23.48
CA THR A 49 -27.75 9.36 23.42
C THR A 49 -26.83 8.16 23.70
N PRO A 50 -27.06 7.39 24.78
CA PRO A 50 -26.13 6.36 25.27
C PRO A 50 -25.87 5.20 24.28
N GLU A 51 -26.86 4.80 23.49
CA GLU A 51 -26.69 3.76 22.46
C GLU A 51 -25.77 4.23 21.31
N ILE A 52 -25.89 5.51 20.92
CA ILE A 52 -25.10 6.09 19.83
C ILE A 52 -23.63 6.25 20.26
N ARG A 53 -23.37 6.54 21.53
CA ARG A 53 -22.00 6.68 22.07
C ARG A 53 -21.18 5.40 21.98
N LEU A 54 -21.77 4.25 22.32
CA LEU A 54 -21.07 2.96 22.26
C LEU A 54 -20.75 2.57 20.81
N PHE A 55 -21.70 2.80 19.90
CA PHE A 55 -21.50 2.60 18.48
C PHE A 55 -20.38 3.50 17.93
N CYS A 56 -20.40 4.79 18.25
CA CYS A 56 -19.42 5.77 17.79
C CYS A 56 -18.00 5.49 18.36
N PHE A 57 -17.90 5.04 19.61
CA PHE A 57 -16.64 4.62 20.22
C PHE A 57 -16.06 3.38 19.55
N ALA A 58 -16.90 2.38 19.26
CA ALA A 58 -16.47 1.18 18.53
C ALA A 58 -16.03 1.52 17.09
N THR A 59 -16.73 2.42 16.40
CA THR A 59 -16.32 2.88 15.06
C THR A 59 -15.04 3.70 15.10
N ALA A 60 -14.86 4.56 16.11
CA ALA A 60 -13.61 5.30 16.30
C ALA A 60 -12.43 4.35 16.55
N MET A 61 -12.58 3.35 17.44
CA MET A 61 -11.55 2.31 17.64
C MET A 61 -11.29 1.51 16.36
N ALA A 62 -12.33 1.10 15.63
CA ALA A 62 -12.19 0.37 14.38
C ALA A 62 -11.44 1.20 13.33
N MET A 63 -11.75 2.49 13.19
CA MET A 63 -11.01 3.37 12.27
C MET A 63 -9.57 3.59 12.69
N GLY A 64 -9.30 3.76 14.00
CA GLY A 64 -7.94 3.86 14.53
C GLY A 64 -7.12 2.61 14.26
N LEU A 65 -7.69 1.43 14.52
CA LEU A 65 -7.05 0.14 14.22
C LEU A 65 -6.84 -0.07 12.72
N THR A 66 -7.84 0.24 11.91
CA THR A 66 -7.72 0.15 10.43
C THR A 66 -6.60 1.05 9.93
N TYR A 67 -6.44 2.25 10.49
CA TYR A 67 -5.36 3.16 10.15
C TYR A 67 -3.98 2.61 10.54
N ILE A 68 -3.82 2.10 11.77
CA ILE A 68 -2.57 1.47 12.21
C ILE A 68 -2.24 0.26 11.34
N PHE A 69 -3.22 -0.59 11.05
CA PHE A 69 -3.02 -1.73 10.15
C PHE A 69 -2.67 -1.28 8.73
N GLN A 70 -3.28 -0.21 8.23
CA GLN A 70 -2.96 0.34 6.91
C GLN A 70 -1.50 0.83 6.83
N LEU A 71 -0.96 1.44 7.90
CA LEU A 71 0.45 1.85 7.95
C LEU A 71 1.41 0.66 8.11
N VAL A 72 1.09 -0.29 9.00
CA VAL A 72 1.98 -1.40 9.36
C VAL A 72 1.97 -2.51 8.30
N LEU A 73 0.81 -2.85 7.73
CA LEU A 73 0.68 -3.90 6.71
C LEU A 73 1.13 -3.44 5.33
N PHE A 74 1.27 -2.12 5.09
CA PHE A 74 1.74 -1.60 3.81
C PHE A 74 3.13 -2.13 3.45
N GLY A 75 4.07 -2.07 4.39
CA GLY A 75 5.46 -2.53 4.17
C GLY A 75 5.55 -4.01 3.77
N PRO A 76 5.02 -4.94 4.57
CA PRO A 76 5.03 -6.38 4.27
C PRO A 76 4.32 -6.74 2.97
N VAL A 77 3.13 -6.18 2.71
CA VAL A 77 2.34 -6.47 1.50
C VAL A 77 3.09 -6.03 0.25
N LEU A 78 3.81 -4.90 0.31
CA LEU A 78 4.60 -4.40 -0.83
C LEU A 78 5.92 -5.16 -1.03
N ALA A 79 6.56 -5.59 0.06
CA ALA A 79 7.70 -6.50 -0.02
C ALA A 79 7.30 -7.84 -0.68
N LEU A 80 6.11 -8.34 -0.36
CA LEU A 80 5.55 -9.52 -0.97
C LEU A 80 5.23 -9.29 -2.46
N ALA A 81 4.48 -8.24 -2.80
CA ALA A 81 4.11 -7.89 -4.19
C ALA A 81 5.36 -7.75 -5.09
N THR A 82 6.41 -7.15 -4.55
CA THR A 82 7.71 -7.04 -5.21
C THR A 82 8.36 -8.38 -5.50
N THR A 83 8.29 -9.30 -4.54
CA THR A 83 8.88 -10.63 -4.70
C THR A 83 8.16 -11.37 -5.83
N PHE A 84 6.83 -11.23 -5.92
CA PHE A 84 6.05 -11.73 -7.05
C PHE A 84 6.45 -11.08 -8.39
N GLU A 85 6.59 -9.75 -8.44
CA GLU A 85 6.96 -9.03 -9.68
C GLU A 85 8.35 -9.46 -10.19
N LYS A 86 9.32 -9.68 -9.29
CA LYS A 86 10.65 -10.20 -9.63
C LYS A 86 10.62 -11.60 -10.21
N ASN A 87 9.71 -12.46 -9.74
CA ASN A 87 9.56 -13.83 -10.27
C ASN A 87 9.00 -13.77 -11.70
N VAL A 88 7.92 -13.00 -11.94
CA VAL A 88 7.34 -12.82 -13.27
C VAL A 88 8.37 -12.25 -14.28
N GLN A 89 9.16 -11.25 -13.88
CA GLN A 89 10.19 -10.67 -14.74
C GLN A 89 11.33 -11.66 -15.05
N LYS A 90 11.70 -12.53 -14.10
CA LYS A 90 12.68 -13.60 -14.32
C LYS A 90 12.19 -14.59 -15.35
N ASP A 91 10.91 -14.97 -15.28
CA ASP A 91 10.29 -15.94 -16.19
C ASP A 91 10.25 -15.38 -17.62
N ALA A 92 9.80 -14.13 -17.77
CA ALA A 92 9.78 -13.43 -19.06
C ALA A 92 11.19 -13.21 -19.66
N ARG A 93 12.19 -12.91 -18.83
CA ARG A 93 13.59 -12.79 -19.27
C ARG A 93 14.16 -14.13 -19.72
N LYS A 94 13.86 -15.22 -18.99
CA LYS A 94 14.30 -16.57 -19.34
C LYS A 94 13.74 -17.02 -20.69
N GLU A 95 12.47 -16.75 -20.93
CA GLU A 95 11.81 -17.06 -22.21
C GLU A 95 12.48 -16.32 -23.37
N THR A 96 12.66 -15.00 -23.26
CA THR A 96 13.29 -14.17 -24.31
C THR A 96 14.75 -14.50 -24.58
N THR A 97 15.53 -14.94 -23.58
CA THR A 97 16.90 -15.41 -23.80
C THR A 97 16.97 -16.86 -24.31
N GLY A 98 16.04 -17.72 -23.90
CA GLY A 98 15.98 -19.11 -24.35
C GLY A 98 15.66 -19.27 -25.83
N TRP A 99 14.71 -18.49 -26.34
CA TRP A 99 14.40 -18.48 -27.78
C TRP A 99 15.57 -17.96 -28.63
N ARG A 100 16.30 -16.95 -28.13
CA ARG A 100 17.48 -16.42 -28.82
C ARG A 100 18.63 -17.42 -28.88
N ALA A 101 18.87 -18.19 -27.82
CA ALA A 101 19.89 -19.23 -27.84
C ALA A 101 19.55 -20.35 -28.84
N THR A 102 18.26 -20.71 -28.95
CA THR A 102 17.79 -21.80 -29.84
C THR A 102 17.84 -21.43 -31.33
N VAL A 103 17.73 -20.15 -31.70
CA VAL A 103 17.73 -19.68 -33.10
C VAL A 103 19.14 -19.55 -33.71
N THR A 104 20.19 -19.56 -32.90
CA THR A 104 21.58 -19.41 -33.37
C THR A 104 22.33 -20.74 -33.58
N ASP A 105 21.68 -21.88 -33.33
CA ASP A 105 22.25 -23.24 -33.42
C ASP A 105 21.83 -23.99 -34.70
N ASP A 106 21.21 -23.30 -35.68
CA ASP A 106 20.83 -23.83 -37.02
C ASP A 106 21.68 -23.20 -38.14
#